data_AF-A0A315ZMS4-F1
#
_entry.id   AF-A0A315ZMS4-F1
#
_cell.length_a   1.000
_cell.length_b   1.000
_cell.length_c   1.000
_cell.angle_alpha   90.00
_cell.angle_beta   90.00
_cell.angle_gamma   90.00
#
_symmetry.space_group_name_H-M   'P 1'
#
loop_
_entity.id
_entity.type
_entity.pdbx_description
1 polymer ?
#
loop_
_entity_poly.entity_id
_entity_poly.type
_entity_poly.pdbx_seq_one_letter_code
_entity_poly.pdbx_strand_id
1 'polypeptide(L)'
;MIQSKYLGWIAAVLAVLLVIGTIFMVMAVEKGEVEAAQPEYVTDLFDSGIINIEIEADEDTWQSMLDNAQAEEYIMVNVTVNGVEYKDVGIRPKGNSSLSQVASSDSDRYSFRLKFNEYIKGQTCFGLESFVVNNVMGDSSYMKEYISYDIMKYIGVNTTLFEYANISLNGEDWGFYLAVESYDEEFMQRNYGDSSGQLYSVKMSGMGDMDIDNNRQMSEMPDFENMPQDENMPQDDGFGGMGGGFGGMGAGSGGSLEYTDDNISSYASIFENAVTKADESDNKRVIEALKALSEGQDLEKYFDVDQILRYFAAHTVVVNLDSYSSTMAQNYYVYEKNGKLSVLPWDYGLAFGGFQSGDASSVVNFPIDTPVSGVSMEERPLLNKLLENEEYMAKYHEYLQQIVTGYFDSGKFEDTVDSLNTEIAGYVENDTSKFITYDEYKTAVAELKKLITLRAESISGQLDGTIPSTTSEQEADSSALIDASSINMNALGSMMGGGMGGEGFGRGGNEGQEFSQEMQMPDVEQNQTSQTSATSLIWGVNPFVLFMLIVVFCGAFVFIMKWKRAF
;
A
#
# COMPACT_ATOMS: atom_id res chain seq x y z
N MET A 1 -13.27 8.63 72.37
CA MET A 1 -12.57 9.41 71.32
C MET A 1 -11.08 9.23 71.50
N ILE A 2 -10.44 8.46 70.62
CA ILE A 2 -8.97 8.32 70.63
C ILE A 2 -8.41 9.62 70.02
N GLN A 3 -8.10 10.61 70.86
CA GLN A 3 -7.32 11.78 70.46
C GLN A 3 -5.84 11.38 70.39
N SER A 4 -5.49 10.64 69.34
CA SER A 4 -4.08 10.42 69.01
C SER A 4 -3.59 11.63 68.21
N LYS A 5 -2.62 12.36 68.75
CA LYS A 5 -1.88 13.45 68.07
C LYS A 5 -1.24 13.02 66.73
N TYR A 6 -1.17 11.71 66.47
CA TYR A 6 -0.60 11.14 65.26
C TYR A 6 -1.66 10.70 64.23
N LEU A 7 -2.95 10.75 64.56
CA LEU A 7 -4.02 10.26 63.68
C LEU A 7 -4.08 11.04 62.35
N GLY A 8 -3.91 12.36 62.40
CA GLY A 8 -3.83 13.20 61.19
C GLY A 8 -2.57 12.92 60.36
N TRP A 9 -1.46 12.57 61.01
CA TRP A 9 -0.21 12.23 60.34
C TRP A 9 -0.31 10.87 59.63
N ILE A 10 -0.92 9.88 60.30
CA ILE A 10 -1.21 8.56 59.73
C ILE A 10 -2.17 8.69 58.54
N ALA A 11 -3.23 9.50 58.65
CA ALA A 11 -4.16 9.75 57.55
C ALA A 11 -3.48 10.42 56.34
N ALA A 12 -2.59 11.39 56.57
CA ALA A 12 -1.83 12.04 55.50
C ALA A 12 -0.87 11.07 54.78
N VAL A 13 -0.15 10.23 55.53
CA VAL A 13 0.75 9.22 54.95
C VAL A 13 -0.04 8.18 54.15
N LEU A 14 -1.18 7.72 54.66
CA LEU A 14 -2.04 6.78 53.94
C LEU A 14 -2.59 7.41 52.65
N ALA A 15 -2.97 8.69 52.65
CA ALA A 15 -3.44 9.37 51.45
C ALA A 15 -2.34 9.48 50.38
N VAL A 16 -1.11 9.81 50.78
CA VAL A 16 0.05 9.87 49.87
C VAL A 16 0.38 8.49 49.30
N LEU A 17 0.37 7.44 50.12
CA LEU A 17 0.59 6.07 49.65
C LEU A 17 -0.49 5.61 48.66
N LEU A 18 -1.74 6.04 48.87
CA LEU A 18 -2.85 5.73 47.98
C LEU A 18 -2.69 6.44 46.63
N VAL A 19 -2.29 7.71 46.64
CA VAL A 19 -1.99 8.48 45.41
C VAL A 19 -0.81 7.88 44.64
N ILE A 20 0.27 7.51 45.33
CA ILE A 20 1.42 6.83 44.72
C ILE A 20 1.00 5.47 44.15
N GLY A 21 0.18 4.72 44.89
CA GLY A 21 -0.40 3.46 44.41
C GLY A 21 -1.24 3.62 43.15
N THR A 22 -2.09 4.65 43.09
CA THR A 22 -2.88 4.94 41.88
C THR A 22 -2.01 5.40 40.71
N ILE A 23 -0.96 6.19 40.96
CA ILE A 23 -0.01 6.60 39.91
C ILE A 23 0.76 5.38 39.37
N PHE A 24 1.22 4.49 40.25
CA PHE A 24 1.83 3.22 39.83
C PHE A 24 0.86 2.34 39.06
N MET A 25 -0.41 2.30 39.46
CA MET A 25 -1.44 1.52 38.77
C MET A 25 -1.77 2.13 37.40
N VAL A 26 -1.84 3.46 37.27
CA VAL A 26 -2.00 4.15 35.98
C VAL A 26 -0.78 3.94 35.08
N MET A 27 0.44 4.08 35.60
CA MET A 27 1.67 3.79 34.83
C MET A 27 1.80 2.30 34.46
N ALA A 28 1.27 1.39 35.28
CA ALA A 28 1.24 -0.04 34.97
C ALA A 28 0.15 -0.40 33.96
N VAL A 29 -0.94 0.37 33.90
CA VAL A 29 -1.98 0.25 32.86
C VAL A 29 -1.48 0.85 31.55
N GLU A 30 -0.76 1.98 31.57
CA GLU A 30 -0.10 2.57 30.38
C GLU A 30 1.05 1.68 29.85
N LYS A 31 1.75 0.95 30.71
CA LYS A 31 2.76 -0.05 30.31
C LYS A 31 2.21 -1.44 30.09
N GLY A 32 0.91 -1.62 30.33
CA GLY A 32 0.22 -2.89 30.36
C GLY A 32 -0.72 -3.06 29.17
N GLU A 33 -0.35 -2.56 28.00
CA GLU A 33 -0.79 -3.21 26.78
C GLU A 33 -0.10 -4.56 26.76
N VAL A 34 -0.87 -5.61 27.04
CA VAL A 34 -0.49 -6.94 26.58
C VAL A 34 -0.55 -6.83 25.07
N GLU A 35 0.59 -6.51 24.42
CA GLU A 35 0.74 -6.69 22.98
C GLU A 35 0.19 -8.08 22.69
N ALA A 36 -0.91 -8.14 21.94
CA ALA A 36 -1.42 -9.42 21.47
C ALA A 36 -0.26 -10.09 20.74
N ALA A 37 0.04 -11.34 21.10
CA ALA A 37 1.08 -12.09 20.42
C ALA A 37 0.78 -12.04 18.91
N GLN A 38 1.74 -11.59 18.12
CA GLN A 38 1.61 -11.54 16.67
C GLN A 38 1.24 -12.94 16.15
N PRO A 39 0.38 -13.04 15.11
CA PRO A 39 0.09 -14.32 14.48
C PRO A 39 1.37 -15.02 14.02
N GLU A 40 1.38 -16.36 14.05
CA GLU A 40 2.56 -17.17 13.72
C GLU A 40 3.05 -16.93 12.27
N TYR A 41 2.14 -16.71 11.32
CA TYR A 41 2.49 -16.40 9.93
C TYR A 41 3.29 -15.11 9.77
N VAL A 42 3.24 -14.19 10.73
CA VAL A 42 4.08 -12.98 10.68
C VAL A 42 5.55 -13.35 10.74
N THR A 43 5.94 -14.25 11.65
CA THR A 43 7.33 -14.66 11.84
C THR A 43 7.73 -15.80 10.93
N ASP A 44 6.87 -16.81 10.82
CA ASP A 44 7.24 -18.10 10.22
C ASP A 44 7.03 -18.11 8.69
N LEU A 45 6.33 -17.09 8.16
CA LEU A 45 6.15 -16.86 6.73
C LEU A 45 6.78 -15.54 6.27
N PHE A 46 6.30 -14.38 6.72
CA PHE A 46 6.70 -13.07 6.17
C PHE A 46 7.91 -12.38 6.84
N ASP A 47 8.54 -13.01 7.83
CA ASP A 47 9.82 -12.58 8.41
C ASP A 47 10.84 -13.75 8.42
N SER A 48 10.63 -14.70 7.49
CA SER A 48 11.46 -15.91 7.37
C SER A 48 12.69 -15.73 6.47
N GLY A 49 12.85 -14.55 5.87
CA GLY A 49 13.69 -14.33 4.69
C GLY A 49 12.97 -14.88 3.45
N ILE A 50 13.71 -15.42 2.48
CA ILE A 50 13.08 -16.04 1.29
C ILE A 50 12.20 -17.24 1.67
N ILE A 51 10.89 -17.13 1.39
CA ILE A 51 9.93 -18.22 1.58
C ILE A 51 10.25 -19.34 0.60
N ASN A 52 10.41 -20.57 1.09
CA ASN A 52 10.54 -21.75 0.24
C ASN A 52 9.18 -22.44 0.08
N ILE A 53 8.70 -22.57 -1.15
CA ILE A 53 7.42 -23.21 -1.49
C ILE A 53 7.71 -24.38 -2.43
N GLU A 54 7.46 -25.60 -1.95
CA GLU A 54 7.61 -26.82 -2.73
C GLU A 54 6.23 -27.39 -3.04
N ILE A 55 5.86 -27.45 -4.32
CA ILE A 55 4.54 -27.89 -4.77
C ILE A 55 4.66 -29.30 -5.34
N GLU A 56 3.81 -30.21 -4.87
CA GLU A 56 3.61 -31.52 -5.49
C GLU A 56 2.22 -31.57 -6.16
N ALA A 57 2.20 -31.75 -7.47
CA ALA A 57 0.99 -31.76 -8.28
C ALA A 57 1.02 -32.88 -9.32
N ASP A 58 -0.16 -33.39 -9.68
CA ASP A 58 -0.30 -34.21 -10.88
C ASP A 58 0.02 -33.37 -12.14
N GLU A 59 0.95 -33.83 -12.97
CA GLU A 59 1.48 -33.07 -14.11
C GLU A 59 0.39 -32.70 -15.13
N ASP A 60 -0.51 -33.64 -15.45
CA ASP A 60 -1.62 -33.40 -16.39
C ASP A 60 -2.61 -32.37 -15.82
N THR A 61 -2.91 -32.46 -14.53
CA THR A 61 -3.80 -31.52 -13.83
C THR A 61 -3.17 -30.13 -13.76
N TRP A 62 -1.87 -30.03 -13.44
CA TRP A 62 -1.14 -28.77 -13.43
C TRP A 62 -1.14 -28.12 -14.81
N GLN A 63 -0.78 -28.87 -15.86
CA GLN A 63 -0.78 -28.34 -17.22
C GLN A 63 -2.18 -27.92 -17.67
N SER A 64 -3.22 -28.71 -17.36
CA SER A 64 -4.60 -28.35 -17.68
C SER A 64 -5.05 -27.06 -16.98
N MET A 65 -4.56 -26.79 -15.77
CA MET A 65 -4.80 -25.53 -15.06
C MET A 65 -4.13 -24.36 -15.78
N LEU A 66 -2.89 -24.51 -16.26
CA LEU A 66 -2.19 -23.47 -17.02
C LEU A 66 -2.86 -23.20 -18.38
N ASP A 67 -3.23 -24.25 -19.10
CA ASP A 67 -3.91 -24.17 -20.40
C ASP A 67 -5.27 -23.46 -20.29
N ASN A 68 -5.90 -23.52 -19.11
CA ASN A 68 -7.17 -22.88 -18.80
C ASN A 68 -7.03 -21.80 -17.72
N ALA A 69 -5.87 -21.15 -17.61
CA ALA A 69 -5.54 -20.28 -16.47
C ALA A 69 -6.56 -19.15 -16.24
N GLN A 70 -7.18 -18.64 -17.32
CA GLN A 70 -8.19 -17.60 -17.25
C GLN A 70 -9.51 -18.04 -16.58
N ALA A 71 -9.72 -19.34 -16.41
CA ALA A 71 -10.88 -19.85 -15.67
C ALA A 71 -10.71 -19.71 -14.14
N GLU A 72 -9.46 -19.51 -13.67
CA GLU A 72 -9.14 -19.32 -12.25
C GLU A 72 -9.72 -20.44 -11.36
N GLU A 73 -9.68 -21.68 -11.85
CA GLU A 73 -10.18 -22.83 -11.10
C GLU A 73 -9.08 -23.39 -10.18
N TYR A 74 -9.46 -23.67 -8.93
CA TYR A 74 -8.56 -24.35 -8.00
C TYR A 74 -8.34 -25.81 -8.41
N ILE A 75 -7.07 -26.21 -8.37
CA ILE A 75 -6.66 -27.60 -8.34
C ILE A 75 -6.13 -27.97 -6.95
N MET A 76 -6.14 -29.26 -6.64
CA MET A 76 -5.63 -29.81 -5.38
C MET A 76 -4.16 -30.21 -5.51
N VAL A 77 -3.32 -29.72 -4.62
CA VAL A 77 -1.88 -30.01 -4.55
C VAL A 77 -1.44 -30.28 -3.11
N ASN A 78 -0.26 -30.88 -2.92
CA ASN A 78 0.44 -30.78 -1.64
C ASN A 78 1.44 -29.63 -1.72
N VAL A 79 1.63 -28.93 -0.61
CA VAL A 79 2.59 -27.84 -0.54
C VAL A 79 3.42 -27.98 0.72
N THR A 80 4.74 -27.89 0.60
CA THR A 80 5.63 -27.69 1.73
C THR A 80 6.06 -26.23 1.75
N VAL A 81 5.70 -25.50 2.81
CA VAL A 81 6.10 -24.10 3.01
C VAL A 81 7.08 -24.03 4.17
N ASN A 82 8.29 -23.53 3.91
CA ASN A 82 9.37 -23.41 4.90
C ASN A 82 9.63 -24.73 5.67
N GLY A 83 9.50 -25.87 4.97
CA GLY A 83 9.71 -27.21 5.53
C GLY A 83 8.51 -27.82 6.28
N VAL A 84 7.37 -27.12 6.35
CA VAL A 84 6.11 -27.63 6.91
C VAL A 84 5.18 -28.07 5.78
N GLU A 85 4.76 -29.33 5.84
CA GLU A 85 3.92 -29.96 4.82
C GLU A 85 2.42 -29.72 5.07
N TYR A 86 1.72 -29.32 4.02
CA TYR A 86 0.28 -29.12 3.95
C TYR A 86 -0.30 -29.98 2.82
N LYS A 87 -1.34 -30.74 3.13
CA LYS A 87 -2.01 -31.65 2.19
C LYS A 87 -3.29 -31.05 1.66
N ASP A 88 -3.62 -31.37 0.42
CA ASP A 88 -4.85 -30.99 -0.27
C ASP A 88 -5.09 -29.46 -0.23
N VAL A 89 -4.06 -28.69 -0.56
CA VAL A 89 -4.10 -27.23 -0.67
C VAL A 89 -4.70 -26.85 -2.03
N GLY A 90 -5.55 -25.82 -2.06
CA GLY A 90 -6.01 -25.21 -3.29
C GLY A 90 -4.96 -24.30 -3.89
N ILE A 91 -4.65 -24.47 -5.17
CA ILE A 91 -3.85 -23.52 -5.95
C ILE A 91 -4.56 -23.17 -7.27
N ARG A 92 -4.52 -21.90 -7.65
CA ARG A 92 -5.04 -21.41 -8.94
C ARG A 92 -4.22 -20.23 -9.47
N PRO A 93 -4.17 -20.01 -10.80
CA PRO A 93 -3.73 -18.76 -11.37
C PRO A 93 -4.63 -17.62 -10.88
N LYS A 94 -4.07 -16.41 -10.78
CA LYS A 94 -4.81 -15.22 -10.35
C LYS A 94 -4.39 -13.97 -11.10
N GLY A 95 -5.31 -13.01 -11.18
CA GLY A 95 -5.07 -11.65 -11.66
C GLY A 95 -5.88 -11.33 -12.90
N ASN A 96 -5.69 -10.13 -13.43
CA ASN A 96 -6.42 -9.66 -14.61
C ASN A 96 -5.46 -9.43 -15.78
N SER A 97 -4.86 -8.24 -15.87
CA SER A 97 -3.93 -7.89 -16.96
C SER A 97 -2.74 -8.84 -17.06
N SER A 98 -2.08 -9.16 -15.93
CA SER A 98 -0.96 -10.10 -15.90
C SER A 98 -1.37 -11.52 -16.30
N LEU A 99 -2.56 -11.96 -15.89
CA LEU A 99 -3.09 -13.29 -16.22
C LEU A 99 -3.32 -13.41 -17.73
N SER A 100 -4.01 -12.42 -18.33
CA SER A 100 -4.25 -12.40 -19.78
C SER A 100 -2.96 -12.25 -20.60
N GLN A 101 -1.98 -11.49 -20.12
CA GLN A 101 -0.69 -11.34 -20.80
C GLN A 101 0.10 -12.64 -20.80
N VAL A 102 0.19 -13.33 -19.66
CA VAL A 102 0.86 -14.65 -19.61
C VAL A 102 0.14 -15.64 -20.50
N ALA A 103 -1.21 -15.73 -20.43
CA ALA A 103 -2.03 -16.63 -21.25
C ALA A 103 -1.96 -16.38 -22.76
N SER A 104 -1.52 -15.19 -23.18
CA SER A 104 -1.31 -14.84 -24.59
C SER A 104 0.16 -14.86 -25.02
N SER A 105 1.05 -15.37 -24.17
CA SER A 105 2.49 -15.48 -24.40
C SER A 105 2.95 -16.94 -24.41
N ASP A 106 4.25 -17.16 -24.66
CA ASP A 106 4.90 -18.47 -24.55
C ASP A 106 5.38 -18.78 -23.11
N SER A 107 4.98 -17.99 -22.11
CA SER A 107 5.38 -18.14 -20.71
C SER A 107 4.28 -18.77 -19.89
N ASP A 108 4.64 -19.67 -18.97
CA ASP A 108 3.74 -20.27 -17.97
C ASP A 108 3.84 -19.61 -16.59
N ARG A 109 4.56 -18.49 -16.50
CA ARG A 109 4.82 -17.76 -15.24
C ARG A 109 3.60 -16.94 -14.77
N TYR A 110 2.52 -17.62 -14.42
CA TYR A 110 1.35 -16.99 -13.79
C TYR A 110 1.63 -16.62 -12.34
N SER A 111 0.92 -15.61 -11.83
CA SER A 111 0.77 -15.42 -10.39
C SER A 111 -0.21 -16.45 -9.84
N PHE A 112 0.00 -16.93 -8.62
CA PHE A 112 -0.86 -17.94 -8.01
C PHE A 112 -1.46 -17.47 -6.68
N ARG A 113 -2.66 -17.95 -6.37
CA ARG A 113 -3.22 -17.92 -5.02
C ARG A 113 -3.13 -19.31 -4.42
N LEU A 114 -2.59 -19.41 -3.21
CA LEU A 114 -2.60 -20.63 -2.39
C LEU A 114 -3.66 -20.48 -1.31
N LYS A 115 -4.52 -21.47 -1.17
CA LYS A 115 -5.62 -21.48 -0.20
C LYS A 115 -5.65 -22.81 0.55
N PHE A 116 -5.23 -22.78 1.80
CA PHE A 116 -4.99 -23.97 2.64
C PHE A 116 -6.30 -24.60 3.12
N ASN A 117 -7.35 -23.80 3.28
CA ASN A 117 -8.65 -24.27 3.73
C ASN A 117 -9.62 -24.66 2.59
N GLU A 118 -9.17 -24.65 1.33
CA GLU A 118 -10.03 -24.90 0.16
C GLU A 118 -10.66 -26.31 0.20
N TYR A 119 -9.84 -27.34 0.38
CA TYR A 119 -10.31 -28.72 0.43
C TYR A 119 -10.32 -29.31 1.86
N ILE A 120 -9.51 -28.76 2.77
CA ILE A 120 -9.50 -29.15 4.19
C ILE A 120 -9.94 -27.98 5.06
N LYS A 121 -11.21 -28.01 5.46
CA LYS A 121 -11.80 -26.95 6.29
C LYS A 121 -10.97 -26.70 7.56
N GLY A 122 -10.52 -25.46 7.74
CA GLY A 122 -9.78 -24.99 8.91
C GLY A 122 -8.28 -25.32 8.91
N GLN A 123 -7.73 -25.87 7.81
CA GLN A 123 -6.29 -25.94 7.63
C GLN A 123 -5.76 -24.53 7.32
N THR A 124 -4.66 -24.15 7.98
CA THR A 124 -3.99 -22.85 7.81
C THR A 124 -2.49 -23.05 7.69
N CYS A 125 -1.81 -22.16 6.97
CA CYS A 125 -0.36 -22.06 6.93
C CYS A 125 0.10 -21.08 8.01
N PHE A 126 0.65 -21.59 9.11
CA PHE A 126 1.05 -20.76 10.27
C PHE A 126 -0.08 -19.83 10.77
N GLY A 127 -1.33 -20.26 10.66
CA GLY A 127 -2.49 -19.44 11.03
C GLY A 127 -3.08 -18.57 9.92
N LEU A 128 -2.51 -18.58 8.71
CA LEU A 128 -3.03 -17.87 7.54
C LEU A 128 -3.81 -18.82 6.60
N GLU A 129 -5.02 -18.46 6.19
CA GLU A 129 -5.85 -19.29 5.30
C GLU A 129 -5.42 -19.22 3.83
N SER A 130 -4.93 -18.07 3.39
CA SER A 130 -4.49 -17.88 2.01
C SER A 130 -3.42 -16.81 1.86
N PHE A 131 -2.60 -16.93 0.83
CA PHE A 131 -1.74 -15.83 0.37
C PHE A 131 -1.52 -15.94 -1.14
N VAL A 132 -0.97 -14.88 -1.72
CA VAL A 132 -0.72 -14.77 -3.16
C VAL A 132 0.78 -14.72 -3.42
N VAL A 133 1.22 -15.32 -4.52
CA VAL A 133 2.57 -15.17 -5.07
C VAL A 133 2.48 -14.45 -6.42
N ASN A 134 2.94 -13.20 -6.46
CA ASN A 134 2.95 -12.33 -7.64
C ASN A 134 4.17 -12.64 -8.53
N ASN A 135 3.92 -12.78 -9.83
CA ASN A 135 4.94 -13.13 -10.83
C ASN A 135 5.89 -11.98 -11.21
N VAL A 136 5.72 -10.80 -10.60
CA VAL A 136 6.45 -9.54 -10.83
C VAL A 136 6.43 -9.02 -12.27
N MET A 137 5.40 -9.39 -13.04
CA MET A 137 5.26 -8.88 -14.41
C MET A 137 5.18 -7.35 -14.43
N GLY A 138 5.91 -6.73 -15.37
CA GLY A 138 5.95 -5.26 -15.52
C GLY A 138 6.96 -4.55 -14.61
N ASP A 139 7.67 -5.29 -13.77
CA ASP A 139 8.76 -4.76 -12.94
C ASP A 139 10.09 -5.47 -13.25
N SER A 140 10.94 -4.79 -14.01
CA SER A 140 12.28 -5.31 -14.32
C SER A 140 13.23 -5.29 -13.13
N SER A 141 12.92 -4.56 -12.06
CA SER A 141 13.74 -4.48 -10.85
C SER A 141 13.40 -5.52 -9.80
N TYR A 142 12.23 -6.17 -9.89
CA TYR A 142 11.63 -7.03 -8.86
C TYR A 142 11.33 -6.31 -7.52
N MET A 143 11.51 -4.99 -7.41
CA MET A 143 11.50 -4.26 -6.15
C MET A 143 10.41 -3.19 -6.02
N LYS A 144 9.67 -2.84 -7.08
CA LYS A 144 8.68 -1.74 -7.04
C LYS A 144 7.58 -1.99 -6.00
N GLU A 145 6.97 -3.18 -6.03
CA GLU A 145 5.91 -3.54 -5.09
C GLU A 145 6.47 -3.69 -3.66
N TYR A 146 7.63 -4.34 -3.52
CA TYR A 146 8.30 -4.50 -2.22
C TYR A 146 8.59 -3.15 -1.55
N ILE A 147 9.28 -2.24 -2.25
CA ILE A 147 9.65 -0.92 -1.71
C ILE A 147 8.39 -0.09 -1.41
N SER A 148 7.34 -0.22 -2.24
CA SER A 148 6.09 0.48 -1.99
C SER A 148 5.47 0.08 -0.65
N TYR A 149 5.36 -1.22 -0.38
CA TYR A 149 4.83 -1.70 0.89
C TYR A 149 5.80 -1.45 2.06
N ASP A 150 7.13 -1.45 1.85
CA ASP A 150 8.11 -1.10 2.89
C ASP A 150 7.98 0.36 3.34
N ILE A 151 7.79 1.30 2.41
CA ILE A 151 7.51 2.72 2.73
C ILE A 151 6.19 2.87 3.49
N MET A 152 5.15 2.15 3.07
CA MET A 152 3.84 2.15 3.75
C MET A 152 3.94 1.58 5.17
N LYS A 153 4.63 0.46 5.34
CA LYS A 153 4.91 -0.16 6.65
C LYS A 153 5.72 0.79 7.53
N TYR A 154 6.72 1.45 6.96
CA TYR A 154 7.57 2.42 7.67
C TYR A 154 6.75 3.59 8.25
N ILE A 155 5.81 4.13 7.50
CA ILE A 155 4.95 5.24 7.96
C ILE A 155 3.70 4.77 8.71
N GLY A 156 3.56 3.47 8.98
CA GLY A 156 2.49 2.91 9.81
C GLY A 156 1.12 2.83 9.13
N VAL A 157 1.09 2.63 7.81
CA VAL A 157 -0.12 2.25 7.07
C VAL A 157 -0.44 0.79 7.39
N ASN A 158 -1.69 0.49 7.72
CA ASN A 158 -2.20 -0.87 7.72
C ASN A 158 -2.12 -1.45 6.30
N THR A 159 -1.08 -2.25 6.05
CA THR A 159 -0.76 -2.84 4.75
C THR A 159 -0.54 -4.33 4.88
N THR A 160 -0.67 -5.02 3.75
CA THR A 160 -0.32 -6.43 3.59
C THR A 160 1.13 -6.69 4.02
N LEU A 161 1.38 -7.88 4.58
CA LEU A 161 2.75 -8.41 4.71
C LEU A 161 3.23 -8.94 3.36
N PHE A 162 4.54 -8.85 3.13
CA PHE A 162 5.15 -9.19 1.85
C PHE A 162 6.56 -9.74 2.08
N GLU A 163 6.95 -10.72 1.28
CA GLU A 163 8.28 -11.33 1.30
C GLU A 163 8.51 -12.09 0.00
N TYR A 164 9.76 -12.23 -0.45
CA TYR A 164 10.05 -13.00 -1.66
C TYR A 164 9.87 -14.51 -1.44
N ALA A 165 9.51 -15.23 -2.51
CA ALA A 165 9.28 -16.66 -2.49
C ALA A 165 10.03 -17.38 -3.62
N ASN A 166 10.77 -18.43 -3.27
CA ASN A 166 11.33 -19.37 -4.23
C ASN A 166 10.40 -20.58 -4.34
N ILE A 167 9.93 -20.87 -5.56
CA ILE A 167 8.95 -21.92 -5.82
C ILE A 167 9.62 -23.07 -6.57
N SER A 168 9.34 -24.30 -6.15
CA SER A 168 9.62 -25.53 -6.92
C SER A 168 8.34 -26.32 -7.17
N LEU A 169 8.28 -27.03 -8.30
CA LEU A 169 7.19 -27.90 -8.71
C LEU A 169 7.73 -29.30 -8.99
N ASN A 170 7.20 -30.31 -8.30
CA ASN A 170 7.59 -31.72 -8.46
C ASN A 170 9.11 -31.96 -8.35
N GLY A 171 9.78 -31.16 -7.52
CA GLY A 171 11.22 -31.23 -7.28
C GLY A 171 12.10 -30.49 -8.30
N GLU A 172 11.50 -29.78 -9.26
CA GLU A 172 12.20 -28.90 -10.21
C GLU A 172 11.94 -27.41 -9.88
N ASP A 173 12.91 -26.55 -10.16
CA ASP A 173 12.77 -25.11 -9.94
C ASP A 173 11.66 -24.53 -10.85
N TRP A 174 10.75 -23.75 -10.27
CA TRP A 174 9.63 -23.14 -11.00
C TRP A 174 9.86 -21.64 -11.24
N GLY A 175 10.19 -20.89 -10.20
CA GLY A 175 10.50 -19.47 -10.33
C GLY A 175 10.54 -18.70 -9.01
N PHE A 176 10.97 -17.45 -9.09
CA PHE A 176 11.16 -16.55 -7.96
C PHE A 176 10.13 -15.41 -7.95
N TYR A 177 9.28 -15.35 -6.93
CA TYR A 177 8.06 -14.55 -6.86
C TYR A 177 8.08 -13.58 -5.68
N LEU A 178 7.12 -12.64 -5.63
CA LEU A 178 6.83 -11.86 -4.42
C LEU A 178 5.56 -12.40 -3.76
N ALA A 179 5.65 -12.95 -2.56
CA ALA A 179 4.51 -13.34 -1.77
C ALA A 179 3.89 -12.14 -1.05
N VAL A 180 2.56 -12.10 -0.99
CA VAL A 180 1.76 -11.01 -0.43
C VAL A 180 0.60 -11.61 0.38
N GLU A 181 0.41 -11.14 1.61
CA GLU A 181 -0.72 -11.49 2.49
C GLU A 181 -2.03 -11.02 1.85
N SER A 182 -3.03 -11.90 1.82
CA SER A 182 -4.37 -11.55 1.35
C SER A 182 -5.08 -10.62 2.33
N TYR A 183 -5.97 -9.75 1.83
CA TYR A 183 -6.90 -9.02 2.69
C TYR A 183 -8.07 -9.93 3.09
N ASP A 184 -7.94 -10.61 4.22
CA ASP A 184 -8.90 -11.57 4.77
C ASP A 184 -9.17 -11.34 6.27
N GLU A 185 -9.77 -12.33 6.94
CA GLU A 185 -10.10 -12.23 8.37
C GLU A 185 -8.84 -12.14 9.24
N GLU A 186 -7.76 -12.82 8.87
CA GLU A 186 -6.48 -12.82 9.55
C GLU A 186 -5.80 -11.44 9.48
N PHE A 187 -5.79 -10.83 8.28
CA PHE A 187 -5.35 -9.45 8.14
C PHE A 187 -6.13 -8.51 9.06
N MET A 188 -7.47 -8.64 9.09
CA MET A 188 -8.31 -7.79 9.93
C MET A 188 -8.02 -8.02 11.42
N GLN A 189 -7.87 -9.28 11.84
CA GLN A 189 -7.55 -9.65 13.20
C GLN A 189 -6.20 -9.07 13.64
N ARG A 190 -5.18 -9.09 12.77
CA ARG A 190 -3.84 -8.54 13.03
C ARG A 190 -3.83 -7.02 13.16
N ASN A 191 -4.53 -6.30 12.28
CA ASN A 191 -4.46 -4.83 12.20
C ASN A 191 -5.56 -4.10 12.99
N TYR A 192 -6.71 -4.74 13.24
CA TYR A 192 -7.87 -4.12 13.90
C TYR A 192 -8.34 -4.85 15.16
N GLY A 193 -7.74 -5.99 15.51
CA GLY A 193 -8.04 -6.76 16.70
C GLY A 193 -9.32 -7.62 16.63
N ASP A 194 -10.05 -7.57 15.52
CA ASP A 194 -11.16 -8.47 15.19
C ASP A 194 -11.44 -8.49 13.68
N SER A 195 -12.22 -9.48 13.23
CA SER A 195 -12.65 -9.66 11.83
C SER A 195 -14.10 -9.23 11.57
N SER A 196 -14.66 -8.33 12.40
CA SER A 196 -16.09 -7.96 12.31
C SER A 196 -16.43 -6.93 11.24
N GLY A 197 -15.42 -6.24 10.69
CA GLY A 197 -15.59 -5.26 9.63
C GLY A 197 -15.82 -5.89 8.25
N GLN A 198 -16.13 -5.05 7.27
CA GLN A 198 -16.33 -5.44 5.90
C GLN A 198 -15.20 -4.95 5.00
N LEU A 199 -14.74 -5.81 4.09
CA LEU A 199 -13.71 -5.50 3.09
C LEU A 199 -14.33 -5.48 1.70
N TYR A 200 -14.05 -4.40 0.97
CA TYR A 200 -14.47 -4.22 -0.41
C TYR A 200 -13.24 -3.95 -1.27
N SER A 201 -12.95 -4.81 -2.25
CA SER A 201 -11.91 -4.52 -3.23
C SER A 201 -12.47 -3.54 -4.26
N VAL A 202 -11.85 -2.38 -4.43
CA VAL A 202 -12.32 -1.41 -5.41
C VAL A 202 -11.66 -1.67 -6.75
N LYS A 203 -12.49 -2.02 -7.74
CA LYS A 203 -12.08 -2.30 -9.12
C LYS A 203 -13.03 -1.61 -10.10
N MET A 204 -12.55 -1.24 -11.28
CA MET A 204 -13.42 -0.68 -12.31
C MET A 204 -14.52 -1.70 -12.69
N SER A 205 -15.76 -1.24 -12.83
CA SER A 205 -16.90 -2.12 -13.13
C SER A 205 -16.66 -2.90 -14.43
N GLY A 206 -16.85 -4.23 -14.39
CA GLY A 206 -16.56 -5.13 -15.51
C GLY A 206 -15.12 -5.65 -15.60
N MET A 207 -14.22 -5.24 -14.70
CA MET A 207 -12.84 -5.75 -14.56
C MET A 207 -12.62 -6.58 -13.29
N GLY A 208 -13.69 -7.01 -12.62
CA GLY A 208 -13.60 -7.80 -11.38
C GLY A 208 -12.86 -9.13 -11.59
N ASP A 209 -12.06 -9.53 -10.59
CA ASP A 209 -11.80 -10.97 -10.37
C ASP A 209 -13.18 -11.58 -10.20
N MET A 210 -13.54 -12.59 -10.98
CA MET A 210 -14.59 -13.49 -10.52
C MET A 210 -13.98 -14.36 -9.41
N ASP A 211 -13.75 -13.75 -8.25
CA ASP A 211 -13.43 -14.48 -7.02
C ASP A 211 -14.73 -15.17 -6.59
N ILE A 212 -15.03 -16.32 -7.20
CA ILE A 212 -16.15 -17.21 -6.88
C ILE A 212 -15.84 -17.91 -5.55
N ASP A 213 -15.62 -17.14 -4.49
CA ASP A 213 -15.30 -17.69 -3.16
C ASP A 213 -16.35 -17.33 -2.11
N ASN A 214 -17.42 -16.66 -2.53
CA ASN A 214 -18.65 -16.58 -1.76
C ASN A 214 -19.72 -17.42 -2.46
N ASN A 215 -20.04 -18.56 -1.86
CA ASN A 215 -21.14 -19.47 -2.22
C ASN A 215 -22.48 -18.73 -2.39
N ARG A 216 -22.68 -18.06 -3.53
CA ARG A 216 -23.94 -17.46 -3.96
C ARG A 216 -24.38 -18.21 -5.21
N GLN A 217 -25.53 -18.87 -5.07
CA GLN A 217 -26.28 -19.42 -6.19
C GLN A 217 -26.45 -18.33 -7.26
N MET A 218 -25.94 -18.60 -8.46
CA MET A 218 -26.37 -17.91 -9.67
C MET A 218 -27.88 -18.09 -9.80
N SER A 219 -28.62 -17.01 -9.64
CA SER A 219 -29.98 -16.90 -10.17
C SER A 219 -30.02 -15.74 -11.15
N GLU A 220 -30.09 -16.12 -12.43
CA GLU A 220 -30.71 -15.39 -13.55
C GLU A 220 -29.99 -14.13 -14.07
N MET A 221 -29.09 -14.32 -15.04
CA MET A 221 -28.84 -13.29 -16.06
C MET A 221 -29.97 -13.30 -17.10
N PRO A 222 -30.47 -12.14 -17.59
CA PRO A 222 -31.41 -12.08 -18.70
C PRO A 222 -30.70 -12.33 -20.05
N ASP A 223 -31.32 -13.16 -20.89
CA ASP A 223 -30.90 -13.46 -22.27
C ASP A 223 -30.74 -12.19 -23.13
N PHE A 224 -29.55 -12.01 -23.70
CA PHE A 224 -29.16 -10.87 -24.53
C PHE A 224 -29.57 -11.06 -26.00
N GLU A 225 -30.84 -11.38 -26.28
CA GLU A 225 -31.31 -11.63 -27.65
C GLU A 225 -32.30 -10.60 -28.22
N ASN A 226 -32.64 -9.52 -27.50
CA ASN A 226 -33.51 -8.47 -28.07
C ASN A 226 -33.22 -7.07 -27.51
N MET A 227 -32.34 -6.32 -28.17
CA MET A 227 -32.38 -4.85 -28.13
C MET A 227 -32.70 -4.28 -29.52
N PRO A 228 -33.67 -3.36 -29.65
CA PRO A 228 -33.98 -2.72 -30.92
C PRO A 228 -32.94 -1.64 -31.26
N GLN A 229 -32.49 -1.63 -32.52
CA GLN A 229 -31.66 -0.57 -33.09
C GLN A 229 -32.50 0.68 -33.28
N ASP A 230 -32.15 1.78 -32.62
CA ASP A 230 -32.72 3.10 -32.89
C ASP A 230 -31.75 3.90 -33.79
N GLU A 231 -32.14 4.05 -35.06
CA GLU A 231 -31.50 4.91 -36.04
C GLU A 231 -32.00 6.34 -35.84
N ASN A 232 -31.28 7.17 -35.07
CA ASN A 232 -31.22 8.63 -35.25
C ASN A 232 -30.22 9.30 -34.29
N MET A 233 -28.99 9.57 -34.76
CA MET A 233 -28.15 10.65 -34.21
C MET A 233 -27.77 11.63 -35.32
N PRO A 234 -27.75 12.96 -35.05
CA PRO A 234 -27.31 13.95 -36.02
C PRO A 234 -25.79 13.90 -36.20
N GLN A 235 -25.33 14.04 -37.43
CA GLN A 235 -23.93 14.29 -37.77
C GLN A 235 -23.52 15.69 -37.28
N ASP A 236 -22.49 15.76 -36.44
CA ASP A 236 -21.74 16.99 -36.19
C ASP A 236 -20.29 16.78 -36.66
N ASP A 237 -19.90 17.55 -37.66
CA ASP A 237 -18.60 17.53 -38.32
C ASP A 237 -17.68 18.56 -37.65
N GLY A 238 -16.65 18.09 -36.91
CA GLY A 238 -15.75 18.99 -36.19
C GLY A 238 -14.45 18.37 -35.65
N PHE A 239 -13.68 17.69 -36.51
CA PHE A 239 -12.23 17.43 -36.47
C PHE A 239 -11.47 17.50 -35.11
N GLY A 240 -11.07 16.33 -34.59
CA GLY A 240 -10.02 16.11 -33.59
C GLY A 240 -9.75 14.62 -33.41
N GLY A 241 -8.64 14.12 -33.97
CA GLY A 241 -8.43 12.70 -34.30
C GLY A 241 -8.23 11.73 -33.14
N MET A 242 -8.84 10.53 -33.30
CA MET A 242 -8.47 9.23 -32.72
C MET A 242 -7.86 9.23 -31.32
N GLY A 243 -8.65 9.68 -30.34
CA GLY A 243 -8.60 9.21 -28.95
C GLY A 243 -9.93 8.51 -28.66
N GLY A 244 -10.04 7.22 -29.01
CA GLY A 244 -11.30 6.49 -28.91
C GLY A 244 -11.18 5.31 -27.96
N GLY A 245 -11.75 5.44 -26.76
CA GLY A 245 -12.23 4.28 -26.01
C GLY A 245 -11.64 3.98 -24.63
N PHE A 246 -11.27 4.96 -23.81
CA PHE A 246 -11.01 4.73 -22.36
C PHE A 246 -11.38 5.91 -21.45
N GLY A 247 -12.04 6.95 -21.97
CA GLY A 247 -12.51 8.08 -21.16
C GLY A 247 -13.97 7.89 -20.77
N GLY A 248 -14.23 7.45 -19.52
CA GLY A 248 -15.57 7.53 -18.92
C GLY A 248 -16.14 6.27 -18.26
N MET A 249 -15.36 5.21 -18.01
CA MET A 249 -15.87 4.00 -17.33
C MET A 249 -15.47 3.85 -15.85
N GLY A 250 -14.61 4.72 -15.32
CA GLY A 250 -14.26 4.76 -13.87
C GLY A 250 -15.01 5.83 -13.06
N ALA A 251 -15.47 6.89 -13.72
CA ALA A 251 -16.28 7.95 -13.11
C ALA A 251 -17.77 7.57 -13.24
N GLY A 252 -18.42 7.17 -12.15
CA GLY A 252 -19.85 6.86 -12.12
C GLY A 252 -20.26 5.52 -11.51
N SER A 253 -19.31 4.63 -11.14
CA SER A 253 -19.60 3.34 -10.50
C SER A 253 -19.12 3.23 -9.04
N GLY A 254 -18.68 4.35 -8.45
CA GLY A 254 -18.24 4.45 -7.06
C GLY A 254 -16.73 4.29 -6.83
N GLY A 255 -15.94 3.95 -7.87
CA GLY A 255 -14.48 3.78 -7.76
C GLY A 255 -13.73 5.03 -7.29
N SER A 256 -14.21 6.24 -7.57
CA SER A 256 -13.59 7.47 -7.07
C SER A 256 -13.95 7.81 -5.61
N LEU A 257 -14.81 7.02 -4.96
CA LEU A 257 -15.44 7.35 -3.66
C LEU A 257 -16.32 8.62 -3.71
N GLU A 258 -16.93 8.87 -4.85
CA GLU A 258 -17.88 9.97 -5.05
C GLU A 258 -19.29 9.57 -4.61
N TYR A 259 -19.95 10.42 -3.83
CA TYR A 259 -21.37 10.24 -3.52
C TYR A 259 -22.21 10.67 -4.73
N THR A 260 -23.06 9.78 -5.21
CA THR A 260 -23.96 10.01 -6.34
C THR A 260 -25.41 10.04 -5.88
N ASP A 261 -25.86 8.97 -5.24
CA ASP A 261 -27.18 8.83 -4.63
C ASP A 261 -27.19 7.78 -3.50
N ASP A 262 -28.38 7.45 -2.97
CA ASP A 262 -28.55 6.46 -1.91
C ASP A 262 -28.75 5.02 -2.46
N ASN A 263 -28.62 4.79 -3.77
CA ASN A 263 -28.85 3.48 -4.39
C ASN A 263 -27.56 2.65 -4.39
N ILE A 264 -27.61 1.45 -3.80
CA ILE A 264 -26.45 0.53 -3.72
C ILE A 264 -25.90 0.19 -5.11
N SER A 265 -26.76 0.01 -6.12
CA SER A 265 -26.32 -0.30 -7.48
C SER A 265 -25.47 0.78 -8.15
N SER A 266 -25.48 2.02 -7.64
CA SER A 266 -24.65 3.12 -8.15
C SER A 266 -23.17 2.97 -7.78
N TYR A 267 -22.85 2.02 -6.89
CA TYR A 267 -21.51 1.82 -6.33
C TYR A 267 -20.99 0.41 -6.63
N ALA A 268 -21.28 -0.11 -7.83
CA ALA A 268 -20.91 -1.47 -8.25
C ALA A 268 -19.41 -1.77 -8.10
N SER A 269 -18.53 -0.78 -8.36
CA SER A 269 -17.08 -0.92 -8.18
C SER A 269 -16.66 -1.25 -6.75
N ILE A 270 -17.50 -0.93 -5.76
CA ILE A 270 -17.27 -1.25 -4.35
C ILE A 270 -18.03 -2.54 -3.98
N PHE A 271 -19.35 -2.58 -4.22
CA PHE A 271 -20.21 -3.60 -3.61
C PHE A 271 -20.30 -4.93 -4.36
N GLU A 272 -19.99 -4.97 -5.67
CA GLU A 272 -19.92 -6.25 -6.40
C GLU A 272 -18.63 -7.03 -6.08
N ASN A 273 -17.64 -6.34 -5.51
CA ASN A 273 -16.32 -6.86 -5.18
C ASN A 273 -16.10 -6.98 -3.66
N ALA A 274 -17.19 -7.18 -2.89
CA ALA A 274 -17.11 -7.42 -1.46
C ALA A 274 -16.38 -8.74 -1.18
N VAL A 275 -15.28 -8.66 -0.43
CA VAL A 275 -14.46 -9.82 -0.04
C VAL A 275 -15.09 -10.53 1.14
N THR A 276 -15.58 -9.77 2.11
CA THR A 276 -16.35 -10.30 3.24
C THR A 276 -17.85 -10.39 2.91
N LYS A 277 -18.61 -11.05 3.78
CA LYS A 277 -20.06 -11.17 3.64
C LYS A 277 -20.78 -9.90 4.10
N ALA A 278 -20.74 -8.86 3.27
CA ALA A 278 -21.47 -7.62 3.49
C ALA A 278 -22.97 -7.76 3.18
N ASP A 279 -23.80 -7.10 4.00
CA ASP A 279 -25.24 -6.96 3.80
C ASP A 279 -25.66 -5.54 3.40
N GLU A 280 -26.97 -5.34 3.19
CA GLU A 280 -27.52 -4.04 2.76
C GLU A 280 -27.25 -2.92 3.79
N SER A 281 -27.21 -3.26 5.08
CA SER A 281 -26.95 -2.30 6.15
C SER A 281 -25.49 -1.86 6.16
N ASP A 282 -24.56 -2.76 5.85
CA ASP A 282 -23.14 -2.46 5.72
C ASP A 282 -22.90 -1.50 4.54
N ASN A 283 -23.48 -1.83 3.37
CA ASN A 283 -23.37 -0.99 2.18
C ASN A 283 -23.95 0.41 2.40
N LYS A 284 -25.06 0.53 3.14
CA LYS A 284 -25.63 1.84 3.51
C LYS A 284 -24.72 2.67 4.39
N ARG A 285 -23.95 2.04 5.30
CA ARG A 285 -22.96 2.76 6.12
C ARG A 285 -21.82 3.33 5.27
N VAL A 286 -21.37 2.57 4.27
CA VAL A 286 -20.39 3.06 3.29
C VAL A 286 -20.97 4.27 2.53
N ILE A 287 -22.19 4.18 2.00
CA ILE A 287 -22.85 5.30 1.29
C ILE A 287 -23.02 6.52 2.20
N GLU A 288 -23.37 6.33 3.47
CA GLU A 288 -23.48 7.42 4.46
C GLU A 288 -22.13 8.13 4.65
N ALA A 289 -21.03 7.38 4.74
CA ALA A 289 -19.69 7.95 4.80
C ALA A 289 -19.32 8.73 3.53
N LEU A 290 -19.64 8.21 2.33
CA LEU A 290 -19.42 8.93 1.06
C LEU A 290 -20.23 10.22 0.99
N LYS A 291 -21.47 10.21 1.50
CA LYS A 291 -22.30 11.41 1.60
C LYS A 291 -21.67 12.45 2.52
N ALA A 292 -21.26 12.03 3.72
CA ALA A 292 -20.57 12.90 4.68
C ALA A 292 -19.29 13.50 4.09
N LEU A 293 -18.54 12.72 3.30
CA LEU A 293 -17.38 13.17 2.54
C LEU A 293 -17.74 14.27 1.54
N SER A 294 -18.78 14.07 0.73
CA SER A 294 -19.23 15.06 -0.25
C SER A 294 -19.63 16.39 0.38
N GLU A 295 -20.17 16.34 1.60
CA GLU A 295 -20.56 17.51 2.39
C GLU A 295 -19.40 18.11 3.20
N GLY A 296 -18.27 17.40 3.32
CA GLY A 296 -17.11 17.79 4.13
C GLY A 296 -17.40 17.85 5.64
N GLN A 297 -18.33 17.03 6.14
CA GLN A 297 -18.80 17.09 7.54
C GLN A 297 -18.34 15.88 8.35
N ASP A 298 -17.93 16.15 9.59
CA ASP A 298 -17.60 15.13 10.61
C ASP A 298 -16.69 14.00 10.07
N LEU A 299 -15.67 14.33 9.27
CA LEU A 299 -14.88 13.32 8.55
C LEU A 299 -14.26 12.26 9.47
N GLU A 300 -13.78 12.62 10.66
CA GLU A 300 -13.20 11.64 11.61
C GLU A 300 -14.21 10.62 12.16
N LYS A 301 -15.51 10.93 12.11
CA LYS A 301 -16.57 9.98 12.47
C LYS A 301 -16.70 8.87 11.44
N TYR A 302 -16.54 9.21 10.17
CA TYR A 302 -16.80 8.34 9.03
C TYR A 302 -15.54 7.78 8.39
N PHE A 303 -14.37 8.35 8.66
CA PHE A 303 -13.10 7.99 8.06
C PHE A 303 -12.00 7.88 9.10
N ASP A 304 -11.13 6.89 8.96
CA ASP A 304 -9.86 6.84 9.66
C ASP A 304 -8.85 7.80 9.02
N VAL A 305 -9.05 9.08 9.31
CA VAL A 305 -8.27 10.17 8.71
C VAL A 305 -6.77 9.97 8.93
N ASP A 306 -6.35 9.46 10.08
CA ASP A 306 -4.92 9.21 10.34
C ASP A 306 -4.33 8.18 9.38
N GLN A 307 -4.97 7.01 9.29
CA GLN A 307 -4.52 5.93 8.40
C GLN A 307 -4.59 6.34 6.92
N ILE A 308 -5.63 7.07 6.53
CA ILE A 308 -5.81 7.53 5.15
C ILE A 308 -4.76 8.58 4.77
N LEU A 309 -4.40 9.51 5.67
CA LEU A 309 -3.33 10.48 5.40
C LEU A 309 -1.95 9.82 5.28
N ARG A 310 -1.66 8.81 6.13
CA ARG A 310 -0.44 7.99 6.00
C ARG A 310 -0.40 7.26 4.66
N TYR A 311 -1.53 6.66 4.28
CA TYR A 311 -1.69 6.00 2.99
C TYR A 311 -1.42 6.98 1.84
N PHE A 312 -2.06 8.15 1.82
CA PHE A 312 -1.86 9.10 0.73
C PHE A 312 -0.45 9.68 0.69
N ALA A 313 0.21 9.87 1.83
CA ALA A 313 1.61 10.31 1.86
C ALA A 313 2.51 9.27 1.17
N ALA A 314 2.40 8.00 1.54
CA ALA A 314 3.15 6.93 0.88
C ALA A 314 2.75 6.73 -0.59
N HIS A 315 1.44 6.73 -0.89
CA HIS A 315 0.89 6.60 -2.25
C HIS A 315 1.44 7.68 -3.21
N THR A 316 1.56 8.91 -2.72
CA THR A 316 2.09 10.06 -3.48
C THR A 316 3.61 9.96 -3.69
N VAL A 317 4.34 9.41 -2.72
CA VAL A 317 5.79 9.14 -2.86
C VAL A 317 6.02 8.12 -3.98
N VAL A 318 5.25 7.04 -3.99
CA VAL A 318 5.47 5.91 -4.91
C VAL A 318 4.84 6.08 -6.28
N VAL A 319 3.96 7.07 -6.47
CA VAL A 319 3.36 7.40 -7.79
C VAL A 319 2.75 6.16 -8.47
N ASN A 320 1.82 5.49 -7.77
CA ASN A 320 1.05 4.39 -8.34
C ASN A 320 -0.21 4.93 -9.03
N LEU A 321 -0.13 5.14 -10.34
CA LEU A 321 -1.25 5.63 -11.13
C LEU A 321 -2.21 4.53 -11.59
N ASP A 322 -1.92 3.25 -11.38
CA ASP A 322 -2.92 2.19 -11.59
C ASP A 322 -3.84 2.08 -10.37
N SER A 323 -4.22 3.21 -9.79
CA SER A 323 -4.88 3.25 -8.49
C SER A 323 -5.82 4.45 -8.35
N TYR A 324 -6.10 4.89 -7.13
CA TYR A 324 -7.02 5.97 -6.81
C TYR A 324 -6.68 7.29 -7.53
N SER A 325 -5.41 7.69 -7.57
CA SER A 325 -4.98 9.02 -8.04
C SER A 325 -5.05 9.27 -9.56
N SER A 326 -5.55 8.33 -10.35
CA SER A 326 -5.70 8.51 -11.81
C SER A 326 -7.11 8.18 -12.27
N THR A 327 -7.39 8.33 -13.57
CA THR A 327 -8.66 7.93 -14.22
C THR A 327 -9.11 6.49 -13.92
N MET A 328 -8.23 5.62 -13.43
CA MET A 328 -8.54 4.23 -13.13
C MET A 328 -9.40 4.03 -11.88
N ALA A 329 -9.07 4.72 -10.78
CA ALA A 329 -9.78 4.65 -9.51
C ALA A 329 -10.03 3.20 -9.01
N GLN A 330 -8.96 2.39 -8.98
CA GLN A 330 -8.99 0.96 -8.62
C GLN A 330 -7.79 0.54 -7.76
N ASN A 331 -7.60 -0.76 -7.53
CA ASN A 331 -6.42 -1.31 -6.83
C ASN A 331 -6.20 -0.71 -5.43
N TYR A 332 -7.28 -0.65 -4.68
CA TYR A 332 -7.27 -0.41 -3.24
C TYR A 332 -8.48 -1.09 -2.62
N TYR A 333 -8.46 -1.22 -1.29
CA TYR A 333 -9.59 -1.76 -0.55
C TYR A 333 -10.22 -0.68 0.31
N VAL A 334 -11.54 -0.73 0.44
CA VAL A 334 -12.27 -0.03 1.50
C VAL A 334 -12.52 -1.03 2.62
N TYR A 335 -12.04 -0.70 3.81
CA TYR A 335 -12.40 -1.39 5.04
C TYR A 335 -13.44 -0.58 5.79
N GLU A 336 -14.59 -1.17 6.10
CA GLU A 336 -15.66 -0.55 6.87
C GLU A 336 -15.82 -1.24 8.22
N LYS A 337 -15.88 -0.46 9.29
CA LYS A 337 -16.25 -0.97 10.62
C LYS A 337 -17.11 0.04 11.36
N ASN A 338 -18.35 -0.34 11.68
CA ASN A 338 -19.30 0.47 12.44
C ASN A 338 -19.52 1.88 11.87
N GLY A 339 -19.47 2.05 10.55
CA GLY A 339 -19.64 3.29 9.82
C GLY A 339 -18.35 4.10 9.62
N LYS A 340 -17.19 3.59 10.07
CA LYS A 340 -15.89 4.22 9.85
C LYS A 340 -15.12 3.47 8.75
N LEU A 341 -14.65 4.21 7.74
CA LEU A 341 -13.93 3.71 6.59
C LEU A 341 -12.42 3.90 6.72
N SER A 342 -11.64 2.94 6.26
CA SER A 342 -10.20 3.04 5.99
C SER A 342 -9.91 2.64 4.55
N VAL A 343 -8.78 3.09 4.01
CA VAL A 343 -8.29 2.71 2.67
C VAL A 343 -7.04 1.87 2.84
N LEU A 344 -6.97 0.73 2.15
CA LEU A 344 -5.82 -0.17 2.20
C LEU A 344 -5.18 -0.30 0.81
N PRO A 345 -3.85 -0.26 0.72
CA PRO A 345 -3.11 -0.33 -0.55
C PRO A 345 -3.19 -1.73 -1.17
N TRP A 346 -3.30 -1.84 -2.49
CA TRP A 346 -3.21 -3.12 -3.20
C TRP A 346 -2.55 -2.95 -4.57
N ASP A 347 -1.85 -3.97 -5.04
CA ASP A 347 -1.27 -4.07 -6.39
C ASP A 347 -0.33 -2.91 -6.78
N TYR A 348 0.85 -2.89 -6.16
CA TYR A 348 1.87 -1.84 -6.37
C TYR A 348 2.98 -2.25 -7.35
N GLY A 349 2.78 -3.32 -8.12
CA GLY A 349 3.75 -3.77 -9.14
C GLY A 349 4.06 -2.73 -10.21
N LEU A 350 3.11 -1.82 -10.47
CA LEU A 350 3.24 -0.73 -11.45
C LEU A 350 3.50 0.65 -10.81
N ALA A 351 3.93 0.69 -9.55
CA ALA A 351 4.40 1.91 -8.90
C ALA A 351 5.63 2.51 -9.60
N PHE A 352 6.01 3.72 -9.21
CA PHE A 352 7.16 4.48 -9.72
C PHE A 352 7.11 4.66 -11.24
N GLY A 353 5.89 4.85 -11.78
CA GLY A 353 5.68 4.95 -13.21
C GLY A 353 5.78 3.63 -13.97
N GLY A 354 5.31 2.53 -13.39
CA GLY A 354 5.03 1.32 -14.17
C GLY A 354 3.73 1.43 -14.99
N PHE A 355 2.77 2.24 -14.53
CA PHE A 355 1.47 2.43 -15.17
C PHE A 355 1.27 3.85 -15.64
N GLN A 356 1.00 4.02 -16.95
CA GLN A 356 0.65 5.29 -17.60
C GLN A 356 1.54 6.50 -17.27
N SER A 357 2.71 6.30 -16.66
CA SER A 357 3.62 7.42 -16.42
C SER A 357 4.08 7.94 -17.76
N GLY A 358 4.08 9.25 -17.87
CA GLY A 358 4.71 9.94 -18.99
C GLY A 358 6.23 9.71 -18.95
N ASP A 359 6.99 10.80 -18.88
CA ASP A 359 8.44 10.72 -18.77
C ASP A 359 8.91 10.63 -17.30
N ALA A 360 10.21 10.43 -17.11
CA ALA A 360 10.84 10.40 -15.79
C ALA A 360 10.56 11.69 -14.98
N SER A 361 10.44 12.84 -15.65
CA SER A 361 10.17 14.11 -14.97
C SER A 361 8.79 14.10 -14.32
N SER A 362 7.77 13.55 -15.00
CA SER A 362 6.42 13.43 -14.45
C SER A 362 6.34 12.57 -13.18
N VAL A 363 7.22 11.57 -13.04
CA VAL A 363 7.31 10.73 -11.85
C VAL A 363 8.08 11.44 -10.74
N VAL A 364 9.29 11.93 -11.04
CA VAL A 364 10.16 12.63 -10.08
C VAL A 364 9.46 13.86 -9.50
N ASN A 365 8.87 14.68 -10.37
CA ASN A 365 8.26 15.95 -10.00
C ASN A 365 6.77 15.85 -9.67
N PHE A 366 6.22 14.64 -9.51
CA PHE A 366 4.79 14.46 -9.23
C PHE A 366 4.31 15.37 -8.07
N PRO A 367 3.34 16.27 -8.29
CA PRO A 367 2.96 17.29 -7.33
C PRO A 367 2.44 16.70 -6.01
N ILE A 368 2.89 17.19 -4.87
CA ILE A 368 2.44 16.68 -3.56
C ILE A 368 1.11 17.25 -3.09
N ASP A 369 0.74 18.45 -3.56
CA ASP A 369 -0.49 19.16 -3.14
C ASP A 369 -1.66 18.99 -4.11
N THR A 370 -1.36 18.49 -5.32
CA THR A 370 -2.38 18.00 -6.26
C THR A 370 -1.95 16.65 -6.84
N PRO A 371 -1.85 15.58 -6.01
CA PRO A 371 -1.24 14.31 -6.40
C PRO A 371 -2.21 13.43 -7.20
N VAL A 372 -2.62 13.94 -8.37
CA VAL A 372 -3.52 13.27 -9.32
C VAL A 372 -2.98 13.36 -10.75
N SER A 373 -3.37 12.41 -11.60
CA SER A 373 -2.97 12.38 -13.02
C SER A 373 -4.16 12.09 -13.92
N GLY A 374 -4.33 12.90 -14.97
CA GLY A 374 -5.43 12.75 -15.94
C GLY A 374 -6.83 13.06 -15.39
N VAL A 375 -6.93 13.52 -14.15
CA VAL A 375 -8.16 13.93 -13.46
C VAL A 375 -7.90 15.19 -12.62
N SER A 376 -8.97 15.88 -12.26
CA SER A 376 -8.96 16.98 -11.29
C SER A 376 -9.02 16.46 -9.84
N MET A 377 -8.70 17.33 -8.89
CA MET A 377 -8.82 17.01 -7.46
C MET A 377 -10.29 16.74 -7.10
N GLU A 378 -11.22 17.50 -7.65
CA GLU A 378 -12.66 17.37 -7.38
C GLU A 378 -13.23 16.01 -7.78
N GLU A 379 -12.64 15.36 -8.80
CA GLU A 379 -12.96 13.99 -9.20
C GLU A 379 -12.42 12.94 -8.21
N ARG A 380 -11.56 13.33 -7.28
CA ARG A 380 -10.98 12.49 -6.21
C ARG A 380 -11.39 13.04 -4.84
N PRO A 381 -12.68 12.93 -4.46
CA PRO A 381 -13.27 13.63 -3.32
C PRO A 381 -12.62 13.29 -1.98
N LEU A 382 -12.13 12.07 -1.78
CA LEU A 382 -11.48 11.69 -0.51
C LEU A 382 -10.20 12.48 -0.32
N LEU A 383 -9.32 12.46 -1.32
CA LEU A 383 -8.08 13.21 -1.32
C LEU A 383 -8.35 14.72 -1.27
N ASN A 384 -9.26 15.22 -2.11
CA ASN A 384 -9.56 16.64 -2.18
C ASN A 384 -10.08 17.21 -0.86
N LYS A 385 -11.06 16.56 -0.23
CA LYS A 385 -11.63 17.04 1.04
C LYS A 385 -10.64 16.99 2.20
N LEU A 386 -9.72 16.02 2.16
CA LEU A 386 -8.66 15.94 3.16
C LEU A 386 -7.63 17.07 2.96
N LEU A 387 -7.16 17.31 1.74
CA LEU A 387 -6.15 18.35 1.49
C LEU A 387 -6.71 19.78 1.47
N GLU A 388 -8.02 19.97 1.26
CA GLU A 388 -8.71 21.26 1.48
C GLU A 388 -8.70 21.69 2.96
N ASN A 389 -8.53 20.75 3.89
CA ASN A 389 -8.47 21.04 5.33
C ASN A 389 -7.02 21.30 5.76
N GLU A 390 -6.74 22.52 6.22
CA GLU A 390 -5.39 22.95 6.61
C GLU A 390 -4.72 22.05 7.67
N GLU A 391 -5.47 21.51 8.63
CA GLU A 391 -4.94 20.63 9.68
C GLU A 391 -4.54 19.27 9.11
N TYR A 392 -5.38 18.70 8.24
CA TYR A 392 -5.10 17.42 7.60
C TYR A 392 -3.99 17.53 6.56
N MET A 393 -3.95 18.62 5.79
CA MET A 393 -2.87 18.93 4.87
C MET A 393 -1.53 19.05 5.61
N ALA A 394 -1.48 19.78 6.73
CA ALA A 394 -0.28 19.88 7.54
C ALA A 394 0.19 18.52 8.07
N LYS A 395 -0.75 17.65 8.47
CA LYS A 395 -0.45 16.29 8.93
C LYS A 395 0.02 15.37 7.80
N TYR A 396 -0.56 15.49 6.61
CA TYR A 396 -0.09 14.82 5.40
C TYR A 396 1.34 15.24 5.04
N HIS A 397 1.65 16.54 5.07
CA HIS A 397 3.01 17.05 4.90
C HIS A 397 3.97 16.55 5.98
N GLU A 398 3.52 16.43 7.23
CA GLU A 398 4.32 15.82 8.28
C GLU A 398 4.69 14.38 7.94
N TYR A 399 3.75 13.59 7.40
CA TYR A 399 4.03 12.21 6.97
C TYR A 399 4.98 12.15 5.77
N LEU A 400 4.81 13.02 4.77
CA LEU A 400 5.78 13.14 3.67
C LEU A 400 7.17 13.50 4.20
N GLN A 401 7.26 14.46 5.13
CA GLN A 401 8.52 14.87 5.74
C GLN A 401 9.17 13.74 6.55
N GLN A 402 8.38 12.92 7.26
CA GLN A 402 8.85 11.74 7.98
C GLN A 402 9.40 10.66 7.04
N ILE A 403 8.77 10.47 5.87
CA ILE A 403 9.29 9.59 4.82
C ILE A 403 10.61 10.15 4.27
N VAL A 404 10.65 11.42 3.86
CA VAL A 404 11.89 12.08 3.37
C VAL A 404 13.03 11.95 4.38
N THR A 405 12.82 12.43 5.60
CA THR A 405 13.92 12.52 6.58
C THR A 405 14.31 11.19 7.19
N GLY A 406 13.34 10.32 7.45
CA GLY A 406 13.57 9.11 8.21
C GLY A 406 13.76 7.86 7.34
N TYR A 407 13.24 7.84 6.12
CA TYR A 407 13.43 6.75 5.16
C TYR A 407 14.51 7.06 4.13
N PHE A 408 14.52 8.26 3.54
CA PHE A 408 15.49 8.63 2.51
C PHE A 408 16.77 9.25 3.11
N ASP A 409 16.69 10.40 3.79
CA ASP A 409 17.89 11.11 4.30
C ASP A 409 18.69 10.30 5.35
N SER A 410 18.05 9.30 5.97
CA SER A 410 18.72 8.40 6.93
C SER A 410 19.61 7.36 6.26
N GLY A 411 19.50 7.18 4.94
CA GLY A 411 20.14 6.11 4.17
C GLY A 411 19.38 4.78 4.15
N LYS A 412 18.20 4.72 4.80
CA LYS A 412 17.42 3.47 4.90
C LYS A 412 16.98 2.96 3.52
N PHE A 413 16.55 3.85 2.62
CA PHE A 413 16.18 3.45 1.26
C PHE A 413 17.32 2.76 0.52
N GLU A 414 18.51 3.37 0.53
CA GLU A 414 19.69 2.83 -0.14
C GLU A 414 20.10 1.49 0.47
N ASP A 415 20.10 1.39 1.80
CA ASP A 415 20.38 0.15 2.53
C ASP A 415 19.37 -0.94 2.18
N THR A 416 18.08 -0.61 2.07
CA THR A 416 17.02 -1.54 1.65
C THR A 416 17.30 -2.04 0.24
N VAL A 417 17.48 -1.15 -0.75
CA VAL A 417 17.73 -1.55 -2.15
C VAL A 417 18.99 -2.42 -2.28
N ASP A 418 20.08 -2.04 -1.61
CA ASP A 418 21.35 -2.77 -1.70
C ASP A 418 21.28 -4.14 -1.01
N SER A 419 20.54 -4.22 0.11
CA SER A 419 20.28 -5.49 0.81
C SER A 419 19.42 -6.42 -0.04
N LEU A 420 18.32 -5.91 -0.60
CA LEU A 420 17.46 -6.68 -1.49
C LEU A 420 18.22 -7.18 -2.72
N ASN A 421 18.99 -6.31 -3.38
CA ASN A 421 19.79 -6.71 -4.53
C ASN A 421 20.79 -7.81 -4.17
N THR A 422 21.41 -7.73 -2.99
CA THR A 422 22.33 -8.78 -2.52
C THR A 422 21.61 -10.10 -2.27
N GLU A 423 20.42 -10.06 -1.69
CA GLU A 423 19.63 -11.24 -1.33
C GLU A 423 19.03 -11.94 -2.56
N ILE A 424 18.42 -11.18 -3.48
CA ILE A 424 17.62 -11.75 -4.56
C ILE A 424 18.38 -11.96 -5.87
N ALA A 425 19.53 -11.30 -6.07
CA ALA A 425 20.24 -11.35 -7.36
C ALA A 425 20.56 -12.78 -7.83
N GLY A 426 20.96 -13.67 -6.91
CA GLY A 426 21.22 -15.07 -7.24
C GLY A 426 19.96 -15.83 -7.66
N TYR A 427 18.80 -15.51 -7.08
CA TYR A 427 17.53 -16.11 -7.47
C TYR A 427 17.10 -15.59 -8.85
N VAL A 428 17.18 -14.28 -9.10
CA VAL A 428 16.83 -13.68 -10.40
C VAL A 428 17.75 -14.19 -11.52
N GLU A 429 19.05 -14.35 -11.27
CA GLU A 429 19.98 -14.89 -12.26
C GLU A 429 19.61 -16.33 -12.66
N ASN A 430 19.26 -17.16 -11.68
CA ASN A 430 18.97 -18.59 -11.87
C ASN A 430 17.51 -18.90 -12.23
N ASP A 431 16.59 -17.95 -12.09
CA ASP A 431 15.17 -18.14 -12.41
C ASP A 431 15.00 -18.48 -13.90
N THR A 432 14.50 -19.67 -14.20
CA THR A 432 14.29 -20.15 -15.57
C THR A 432 13.01 -19.64 -16.21
N SER A 433 12.05 -19.14 -15.42
CA SER A 433 10.78 -18.59 -15.91
C SER A 433 10.79 -17.06 -16.04
N LYS A 434 11.88 -16.38 -15.66
CA LYS A 434 12.02 -14.91 -15.69
C LYS A 434 11.59 -14.25 -17.01
N PHE A 435 10.90 -13.12 -16.90
CA PHE A 435 10.49 -12.30 -18.05
C PHE A 435 11.63 -11.48 -18.66
N ILE A 436 12.71 -11.26 -17.90
CA ILE A 436 13.82 -10.39 -18.27
C ILE A 436 15.15 -11.09 -18.02
N THR A 437 16.21 -10.63 -18.68
CA THR A 437 17.57 -11.09 -18.45
C THR A 437 18.15 -10.51 -17.15
N TYR A 438 19.20 -11.15 -16.63
CA TYR A 438 19.89 -10.66 -15.43
C TYR A 438 20.60 -9.31 -15.63
N ASP A 439 21.05 -9.01 -16.87
CA ASP A 439 21.63 -7.70 -17.19
C ASP A 439 20.57 -6.59 -17.21
N GLU A 440 19.36 -6.88 -17.70
CA GLU A 440 18.21 -5.97 -17.61
C GLU A 440 17.83 -5.71 -16.15
N TYR A 441 17.80 -6.74 -15.31
CA TYR A 441 17.56 -6.61 -13.86
C TYR A 441 18.56 -5.66 -13.19
N LYS A 442 19.87 -5.87 -13.38
CA LYS A 442 20.90 -5.00 -12.79
C LYS A 442 20.76 -3.55 -13.25
N THR A 443 20.40 -3.36 -14.53
CA THR A 443 20.14 -2.03 -15.08
C THR A 443 18.91 -1.41 -14.42
N ALA A 444 17.83 -2.17 -14.30
CA ALA A 444 16.59 -1.73 -13.67
C ALA A 444 16.78 -1.33 -12.20
N VAL A 445 17.52 -2.10 -11.41
CA VAL A 445 17.83 -1.76 -10.00
C VAL A 445 18.57 -0.43 -9.91
N ALA A 446 19.58 -0.21 -10.77
CA ALA A 446 20.33 1.05 -10.79
C ALA A 446 19.46 2.24 -11.21
N GLU A 447 18.60 2.09 -12.21
CA GLU A 447 17.68 3.14 -12.66
C GLU A 447 16.59 3.42 -11.62
N LEU A 448 16.09 2.39 -10.93
CA LEU A 448 15.06 2.54 -9.89
C LEU A 448 15.62 3.33 -8.71
N LYS A 449 16.85 2.99 -8.27
CA LYS A 449 17.54 3.72 -7.21
C LYS A 449 17.68 5.21 -7.55
N LYS A 450 18.09 5.54 -8.78
CA LYS A 450 18.17 6.95 -9.25
C LYS A 450 16.80 7.63 -9.24
N LEU A 451 15.78 7.00 -9.82
CA LEU A 451 14.43 7.55 -9.93
C LEU A 451 13.86 7.91 -8.56
N ILE A 452 13.91 6.97 -7.62
CA ILE A 452 13.35 7.14 -6.28
C ILE A 452 14.15 8.19 -5.48
N THR A 453 15.48 8.22 -5.64
CA THR A 453 16.32 9.25 -5.00
C THR A 453 15.92 10.66 -5.46
N LEU A 454 15.82 10.88 -6.79
CA LEU A 454 15.39 12.17 -7.32
C LEU A 454 13.94 12.50 -6.93
N ARG A 455 13.07 11.50 -6.82
CA ARG A 455 11.71 11.69 -6.30
C ARG A 455 11.72 12.21 -4.87
N ALA A 456 12.54 11.65 -3.99
CA ALA A 456 12.68 12.13 -2.61
C ALA A 456 13.21 13.56 -2.54
N GLU A 457 14.22 13.90 -3.36
CA GLU A 457 14.74 15.27 -3.49
C GLU A 457 13.65 16.27 -3.91
N SER A 458 12.86 15.89 -4.92
CA SER A 458 11.73 16.68 -5.40
C SER A 458 10.68 16.90 -4.31
N ILE A 459 10.29 15.87 -3.56
CA ILE A 459 9.34 15.98 -2.45
C ILE A 459 9.90 16.93 -1.36
N SER A 460 11.18 16.82 -1.02
CA SER A 460 11.82 17.72 -0.07
C SER A 460 11.73 19.19 -0.53
N GLY A 461 12.02 19.46 -1.80
CA GLY A 461 11.93 20.81 -2.36
C GLY A 461 10.50 21.33 -2.45
N GLN A 462 9.51 20.45 -2.64
CA GLN A 462 8.10 20.82 -2.61
C GLN A 462 7.63 21.16 -1.18
N LEU A 463 8.07 20.41 -0.18
CA LEU A 463 7.74 20.66 1.23
C LEU A 463 8.35 21.97 1.78
N ASP A 464 9.57 22.32 1.34
CA ASP A 464 10.24 23.55 1.78
C ASP A 464 9.92 24.79 0.92
N GLY A 465 9.17 24.60 -0.17
CA GLY A 465 8.72 25.65 -1.07
C GLY A 465 9.77 26.12 -2.09
N THR A 466 10.88 25.39 -2.25
CA THR A 466 11.87 25.67 -3.32
C THR A 466 11.44 25.10 -4.68
N ILE A 467 10.56 24.10 -4.70
CA ILE A 467 9.95 23.51 -5.90
C ILE A 467 8.43 23.70 -5.80
N PRO A 468 7.73 24.04 -6.89
CA PRO A 468 6.27 24.15 -6.85
C PRO A 468 5.58 22.82 -6.54
N SER A 469 4.59 22.85 -5.64
CA SER A 469 3.96 21.64 -5.08
C SER A 469 2.64 21.25 -5.74
N THR A 470 2.10 22.09 -6.63
CA THR A 470 0.87 21.84 -7.39
C THR A 470 1.12 21.74 -8.90
N THR A 471 0.28 21.00 -9.62
CA THR A 471 0.34 20.85 -11.08
C THR A 471 0.34 22.21 -11.78
N SER A 472 -0.57 23.11 -11.38
CA SER A 472 -0.70 24.42 -12.02
C SER A 472 0.52 25.32 -11.79
N GLU A 473 1.17 25.25 -10.64
CA GLU A 473 2.39 26.03 -10.40
C GLU A 473 3.58 25.46 -11.15
N GLN A 474 3.72 24.13 -11.23
CA GLN A 474 4.77 23.48 -12.02
C GLN A 474 4.62 23.75 -13.53
N GLU A 475 3.38 23.80 -14.04
CA GLU A 475 3.09 24.21 -15.42
C GLU A 475 3.42 25.69 -15.68
N ALA A 476 3.24 26.55 -14.68
CA ALA A 476 3.54 27.97 -14.77
C ALA A 476 5.06 28.26 -14.72
N ASP A 477 5.80 27.50 -13.90
CA ASP A 477 7.26 27.60 -13.79
C ASP A 477 7.89 26.23 -13.51
N SER A 478 8.45 25.62 -14.56
CA SER A 478 9.16 24.35 -14.47
C SER A 478 10.67 24.50 -14.21
N SER A 479 11.18 25.73 -14.04
CA SER A 479 12.63 25.98 -13.95
C SER A 479 13.28 25.45 -12.67
N ALA A 480 12.48 25.24 -11.61
CA ALA A 480 12.91 24.69 -10.33
C ALA A 480 12.75 23.16 -10.23
N LEU A 481 12.12 22.51 -11.21
CA LEU A 481 11.92 21.06 -11.19
C LEU A 481 13.25 20.30 -11.25
N ILE A 482 13.28 19.13 -10.63
CA ILE A 482 14.46 18.25 -10.67
C ILE A 482 14.63 17.71 -12.09
N ASP A 483 15.85 17.80 -12.62
CA ASP A 483 16.21 17.25 -13.93
C ASP A 483 16.30 15.71 -13.87
N ALA A 484 15.30 15.06 -14.45
CA ALA A 484 15.18 13.62 -14.52
C ALA A 484 15.69 13.03 -15.86
N SER A 485 16.33 13.82 -16.73
CA SER A 485 16.71 13.40 -18.10
C SER A 485 17.71 12.24 -18.16
N SER A 486 18.43 11.97 -17.08
CA SER A 486 19.37 10.87 -16.96
C SER A 486 18.74 9.50 -16.70
N ILE A 487 17.44 9.46 -16.35
CA ILE A 487 16.74 8.23 -16.00
C ILE A 487 16.23 7.53 -17.27
N ASN A 488 16.51 6.24 -17.38
CA ASN A 488 15.97 5.39 -18.43
C ASN A 488 14.73 4.63 -17.95
N MET A 489 13.54 5.23 -18.12
CA MET A 489 12.27 4.61 -17.73
C MET A 489 12.00 3.27 -18.41
N ASN A 490 12.51 3.06 -19.64
CA ASN A 490 12.32 1.79 -20.36
C ASN A 490 13.00 0.61 -19.66
N ALA A 491 14.06 0.86 -18.87
CA ALA A 491 14.75 -0.19 -18.12
C ALA A 491 13.95 -0.69 -16.91
N LEU A 492 12.93 0.05 -16.45
CA LEU A 492 12.19 -0.28 -15.23
C LEU A 492 11.02 -1.24 -15.47
N GLY A 493 10.67 -1.52 -16.73
CA GLY A 493 9.45 -2.24 -17.07
C GLY A 493 8.18 -1.40 -16.88
N SER A 494 7.13 -1.81 -17.58
CA SER A 494 5.81 -1.15 -17.57
C SER A 494 4.68 -2.16 -17.79
N MET A 495 3.43 -1.70 -17.67
CA MET A 495 2.20 -2.49 -17.81
C MET A 495 2.16 -3.42 -19.04
N MET A 496 2.83 -3.06 -20.15
CA MET A 496 2.83 -3.82 -21.40
C MET A 496 3.99 -4.81 -21.55
N GLY A 497 4.77 -5.04 -20.49
CA GLY A 497 5.96 -5.90 -20.52
C GLY A 497 7.06 -5.27 -21.38
N GLY A 498 8.06 -4.66 -20.72
CA GLY A 498 9.17 -3.93 -21.37
C GLY A 498 10.12 -4.76 -22.26
N GLY A 499 9.70 -5.94 -22.75
CA GLY A 499 10.50 -6.90 -23.50
C GLY A 499 10.00 -7.27 -24.90
N MET A 500 8.88 -6.73 -25.40
CA MET A 500 8.46 -6.95 -26.80
C MET A 500 9.22 -5.99 -27.72
N GLY A 501 10.28 -6.51 -28.35
CA GLY A 501 11.11 -5.82 -29.34
C GLY A 501 10.29 -5.02 -30.36
N GLY A 502 10.76 -3.79 -30.63
CA GLY A 502 10.00 -2.77 -31.32
C GLY A 502 9.51 -3.13 -32.72
N GLU A 503 8.29 -2.72 -33.01
CA GLU A 503 7.98 -1.77 -34.08
C GLU A 503 6.52 -1.34 -33.97
N GLY A 504 6.32 -0.02 -33.86
CA GLY A 504 5.04 0.60 -34.15
C GLY A 504 4.25 1.01 -32.92
N PHE A 505 4.53 2.20 -32.38
CA PHE A 505 3.54 3.26 -32.20
C PHE A 505 4.27 4.60 -32.02
N GLY A 506 4.20 5.46 -33.06
CA GLY A 506 4.29 6.92 -32.88
C GLY A 506 5.66 7.61 -32.79
N ARG A 507 6.65 7.28 -33.62
CA ARG A 507 7.86 8.14 -33.76
C ARG A 507 7.60 9.30 -34.73
N GLY A 508 7.03 10.40 -34.24
CA GLY A 508 7.01 11.70 -34.92
C GLY A 508 8.32 12.44 -34.66
N GLY A 509 9.40 12.03 -35.33
CA GLY A 509 10.72 12.65 -35.18
C GLY A 509 10.82 14.00 -35.88
N ASN A 510 11.51 14.94 -35.22
CA ASN A 510 12.29 15.96 -35.92
C ASN A 510 13.69 15.96 -35.30
N GLU A 511 14.64 15.45 -36.08
CA GLU A 511 16.03 15.21 -35.70
C GLU A 511 16.92 16.44 -35.88
N GLY A 512 18.01 16.48 -35.09
CA GLY A 512 19.23 17.25 -35.32
C GLY A 512 19.86 17.62 -33.97
N GLN A 513 21.11 17.32 -33.63
CA GLN A 513 22.28 16.82 -34.36
C GLN A 513 23.19 16.08 -33.38
N GLU A 514 23.95 15.11 -33.90
CA GLU A 514 25.03 14.37 -33.23
C GLU A 514 26.10 15.29 -32.62
N PHE A 515 26.60 14.92 -31.44
CA PHE A 515 28.01 15.16 -31.08
C PHE A 515 28.52 14.03 -30.18
N SER A 516 29.58 13.37 -30.66
CA SER A 516 30.36 12.37 -29.93
C SER A 516 31.45 13.07 -29.12
N GLN A 517 31.58 12.74 -27.84
CA GLN A 517 32.87 12.89 -27.15
C GLN A 517 32.99 11.95 -25.96
N GLU A 518 33.99 11.08 -26.04
CA GLU A 518 34.57 10.31 -24.93
C GLU A 518 35.02 11.26 -23.82
N MET A 519 34.68 10.97 -22.57
CA MET A 519 35.39 11.51 -21.41
C MET A 519 35.45 10.53 -20.23
N GLN A 520 36.60 9.85 -20.20
CA GLN A 520 37.46 9.52 -19.06
C GLN A 520 36.95 9.81 -17.62
N MET A 521 36.91 8.75 -16.81
CA MET A 521 36.74 8.77 -15.35
C MET A 521 37.94 9.45 -14.65
N PRO A 522 37.71 10.19 -13.54
CA PRO A 522 38.74 10.45 -12.54
C PRO A 522 38.56 9.58 -11.28
N ASP A 523 39.70 9.33 -10.66
CA ASP A 523 39.97 8.47 -9.51
C ASP A 523 39.31 8.90 -8.19
N VAL A 524 39.09 7.85 -7.38
CA VAL A 524 38.67 7.81 -5.98
C VAL A 524 39.69 8.50 -5.07
N GLU A 525 39.24 9.43 -4.24
CA GLU A 525 40.01 9.95 -3.10
C GLU A 525 39.29 9.65 -1.78
N GLN A 526 39.90 8.77 -0.99
CA GLN A 526 39.50 8.46 0.39
C GLN A 526 39.78 9.66 1.29
N ASN A 527 38.83 10.05 2.15
CA ASN A 527 39.21 10.73 3.38
C ASN A 527 38.32 10.41 4.60
N GLN A 528 38.98 10.57 5.74
CA GLN A 528 38.82 9.84 6.99
C GLN A 528 37.72 10.36 7.92
N THR A 529 37.20 9.40 8.69
CA THR A 529 36.60 9.47 10.02
C THR A 529 36.84 10.74 10.84
N SER A 530 35.77 11.26 11.44
CA SER A 530 35.82 12.00 12.71
C SER A 530 34.72 11.53 13.66
N GLN A 531 35.13 10.99 14.79
CA GLN A 531 34.33 10.69 15.97
C GLN A 531 33.92 11.97 16.71
N THR A 532 32.66 12.05 17.14
CA THR A 532 32.20 12.83 18.31
C THR A 532 30.94 12.17 18.86
N SER A 533 31.04 11.34 19.90
CA SER A 533 30.88 11.66 21.33
C SER A 533 29.42 11.75 21.80
N ALA A 534 29.02 10.68 22.50
CA ALA A 534 27.77 10.54 23.22
C ALA A 534 27.71 11.41 24.49
N THR A 535 26.64 12.21 24.61
CA THR A 535 25.96 12.73 25.82
C THR A 535 24.75 13.50 25.28
N SER A 536 23.49 13.35 25.69
CA SER A 536 22.92 13.05 26.99
C SER A 536 21.44 12.65 26.83
N LEU A 537 21.06 11.52 27.43
CA LEU A 537 19.68 11.14 27.69
C LEU A 537 19.05 12.03 28.79
N ILE A 538 17.71 11.97 28.84
CA ILE A 538 16.76 12.45 29.86
C ILE A 538 16.15 13.81 29.49
N TRP A 539 14.89 13.80 29.04
CA TRP A 539 13.74 14.52 29.63
C TRP A 539 12.47 14.17 28.84
N GLY A 540 11.89 13.00 29.10
CA GLY A 540 10.59 12.55 28.57
C GLY A 540 9.52 12.53 29.66
N VAL A 541 9.35 13.63 30.40
CA VAL A 541 8.24 13.76 31.36
C VAL A 541 7.35 14.91 30.92
N ASN A 542 6.10 14.59 30.64
CA ASN A 542 5.07 15.56 30.23
C ASN A 542 5.04 16.73 31.25
N PRO A 543 5.23 17.99 30.80
CA PRO A 543 5.28 19.15 31.69
C PRO A 543 4.00 19.36 32.50
N PHE A 544 2.87 18.82 32.04
CA PHE A 544 1.60 18.84 32.77
C PHE A 544 1.62 17.93 34.01
N VAL A 545 2.30 16.78 33.91
CA VAL A 545 2.49 15.84 35.04
C VAL A 545 3.45 16.43 36.06
N LEU A 546 4.52 17.10 35.61
CA LEU A 546 5.45 17.81 36.48
C LEU A 546 4.74 18.96 37.23
N PHE A 547 3.86 19.69 36.54
CA PHE A 547 3.06 20.76 37.13
C PHE A 547 2.07 20.24 38.19
N MET A 548 1.34 19.16 37.92
CA MET A 548 0.45 18.51 38.89
C MET A 548 1.20 18.06 40.15
N LEU A 549 2.39 17.48 40.00
CA LEU A 549 3.23 17.07 41.13
C LEU A 549 3.64 18.27 42.00
N ILE A 550 4.02 19.40 41.39
CA ILE A 550 4.37 20.63 42.11
C ILE A 550 3.17 21.19 42.87
N VAL A 551 1.97 21.17 42.28
CA VAL A 551 0.74 21.65 42.92
C VAL A 551 0.37 20.80 44.14
N VAL A 552 0.45 19.47 44.02
CA VAL A 552 0.19 18.54 45.14
C VAL A 552 1.22 18.74 46.26
N PHE A 553 2.49 18.90 45.91
CA PHE A 553 3.56 19.14 46.90
C PHE A 553 3.37 20.47 47.63
N CYS A 554 3.04 21.54 46.91
CA CYS A 554 2.74 22.84 47.49
C CYS A 554 1.49 22.80 48.38
N GLY A 555 0.44 22.09 47.96
CA GLY A 555 -0.78 21.91 48.74
C GLY A 555 -0.54 21.18 50.07
N ALA A 556 0.23 20.09 50.03
CA ALA A 556 0.64 19.35 51.23
C ALA A 556 1.50 20.23 52.16
N PHE A 557 2.41 21.03 51.62
CA PHE A 557 3.28 21.92 52.39
C PHE A 557 2.48 23.05 53.08
N VAL A 558 1.50 23.65 52.39
CA VAL A 558 0.61 24.69 52.95
C VAL A 558 -0.29 24.11 54.05
N PHE A 559 -0.79 22.87 53.88
CA PHE A 559 -1.57 22.18 54.91
C PHE A 559 -0.74 21.93 56.18
N ILE A 560 0.51 21.47 56.03
CA ILE A 560 1.45 21.28 57.15
C ILE A 560 1.77 22.61 57.87
N MET A 561 1.95 23.70 57.12
CA MET A 561 2.22 25.01 57.72
C MET A 561 1.01 25.61 58.46
N LYS A 562 -0.21 25.43 57.94
CA LYS A 562 -1.43 25.93 58.62
C LYS A 562 -1.77 25.12 59.87
N TRP A 563 -1.47 23.81 59.89
CA TRP A 563 -1.73 22.97 61.06
C TRP A 563 -0.81 23.29 62.26
N LYS A 564 0.43 23.72 62.01
CA LYS A 564 1.36 24.21 63.06
C LYS A 564 0.94 25.51 63.74
N ARG A 565 -0.03 26.26 63.21
CA ARG A 565 -0.52 27.51 63.83
C ARG A 565 -1.78 27.33 64.69
N ALA A 566 -2.36 26.14 64.73
CA ALA A 566 -3.60 25.85 65.45
C ALA A 566 -3.43 25.00 66.72
N PHE A 567 -2.19 24.76 67.16
CA PHE A 567 -1.86 24.07 68.41
C PHE A 567 -0.68 24.73 69.13
#